data_AF-A0A2D6DTV6-F1
#
_entry.id   AF-A0A2D6DTV6-F1
#
_cell.length_a   1.000
_cell.length_b   1.000
_cell.length_c   1.000
_cell.angle_alpha   90.00
_cell.angle_beta   90.00
_cell.angle_gamma   90.00
#
_symmetry.space_group_name_H-M   'P 1'
#
loop_
_entity.id
_entity.type
_entity.pdbx_description
1 polymer ?
#
loop_
_entity_poly.entity_id
_entity_poly.type
_entity_poly.pdbx_seq_one_letter_code
_entity_poly.pdbx_strand_id
1 'polypeptide(L)'
;MGVVVFADARKDSGALPAGANQVRARGGNVIPMVLVTTADGQKGIDAIPYATLKSEMSKSVRALRSTLANADVVGGSSVAKDPATNGSGDKPRLSDIPEFKHWTTTSGRTFEAAATEIDNGRVLFLLPNGKTLWGEISKLSKKSQKNLPSN
;
A
#
# COMPACT_ATOMS: atom_id res chain seq x y z
N MET A 1 -1.03 0.94 2.34
CA MET A 1 -0.38 0.03 1.38
C MET A 1 -1.14 0.13 0.06
N GLY A 2 -0.48 0.17 -1.10
CA GLY A 2 -1.15 0.16 -2.41
C GLY A 2 -1.00 -1.21 -3.08
N VAL A 3 -1.92 -1.58 -3.97
CA VAL A 3 -1.87 -2.86 -4.69
C VAL A 3 -1.35 -2.63 -6.11
N VAL A 4 -0.41 -3.47 -6.54
CA VAL A 4 0.13 -3.47 -7.91
C VAL A 4 -0.48 -4.64 -8.66
N VAL A 5 -1.16 -4.34 -9.77
CA VAL A 5 -1.80 -5.33 -10.64
C VAL A 5 -1.00 -5.46 -11.94
N PHE A 6 -0.62 -6.69 -12.26
CA PHE A 6 -0.02 -7.05 -13.55
C PHE A 6 -1.10 -7.63 -14.45
N ALA A 7 -1.19 -7.18 -15.70
CA ALA A 7 -2.21 -7.63 -16.65
C ALA A 7 -1.60 -8.04 -18.00
N ASP A 8 -2.04 -9.18 -18.54
CA ASP A 8 -1.80 -9.68 -19.90
C ASP A 8 -3.04 -9.47 -20.79
N ALA A 9 -2.85 -8.79 -21.92
CA ALA A 9 -3.88 -8.35 -22.87
C ALA A 9 -4.71 -9.51 -23.39
N ARG A 10 -4.05 -10.65 -23.54
CA ARG A 10 -4.62 -11.81 -24.23
C ARG A 10 -5.50 -12.63 -23.30
N LYS A 11 -5.36 -12.46 -21.98
CA LYS A 11 -5.95 -13.33 -20.97
C LYS A 11 -6.82 -12.60 -19.96
N ASP A 12 -6.51 -11.34 -19.66
CA ASP A 12 -7.07 -10.66 -18.48
C ASP A 12 -8.14 -9.61 -18.81
N SER A 13 -8.59 -9.53 -20.06
CA SER A 13 -9.48 -8.46 -20.56
C SER A 13 -10.83 -8.34 -19.81
N GLY A 14 -11.28 -9.36 -19.09
CA GLY A 14 -12.54 -9.38 -18.34
C GLY A 14 -12.41 -9.51 -16.82
N ALA A 15 -11.20 -9.65 -16.26
CA ALA A 15 -11.00 -10.01 -14.85
C ALA A 15 -10.27 -8.94 -14.02
N LEU A 16 -10.12 -7.72 -14.55
CA LEU A 16 -9.40 -6.65 -13.85
C LEU A 16 -10.26 -6.01 -12.75
N PRO A 17 -9.68 -5.71 -11.57
CA PRO A 17 -10.32 -4.89 -10.55
C PRO A 17 -10.80 -3.53 -11.10
N ALA A 18 -11.83 -2.94 -10.47
CA ALA A 18 -12.43 -1.69 -10.94
C ALA A 18 -11.41 -0.55 -11.08
N GLY A 19 -10.52 -0.39 -10.10
CA GLY A 19 -9.44 0.59 -10.14
C GLY A 19 -8.48 0.36 -11.29
N ALA A 20 -8.16 -0.90 -11.61
CA ALA A 20 -7.29 -1.26 -12.72
C ALA A 20 -7.95 -0.93 -14.07
N ASN A 21 -9.24 -1.20 -14.23
CA ASN A 21 -10.00 -0.78 -15.42
C ASN A 21 -10.02 0.76 -15.58
N GLN A 22 -10.13 1.50 -14.47
CA GLN A 22 -10.15 2.96 -14.48
C GLN A 22 -8.85 3.57 -15.02
N VAL A 23 -7.68 3.02 -14.63
CA VAL A 23 -6.37 3.56 -15.05
C VAL A 23 -5.84 2.97 -16.35
N ARG A 24 -6.40 1.86 -16.85
CA ARG A 24 -5.94 1.20 -18.09
C ARG A 24 -5.77 2.18 -19.24
N ALA A 25 -6.75 3.05 -19.48
CA ALA A 25 -6.72 4.03 -20.57
C ALA A 25 -5.54 5.01 -20.46
N ARG A 26 -5.04 5.31 -19.26
CA ARG A 26 -3.92 6.24 -19.04
C ARG A 26 -2.59 5.68 -19.53
N GLY A 27 -2.41 4.36 -19.47
CA GLY A 27 -1.26 3.69 -20.07
C GLY A 27 -1.46 3.34 -21.56
N GLY A 28 -2.55 3.79 -22.17
CA GLY A 28 -2.90 3.47 -23.56
C GLY A 28 -3.39 2.03 -23.76
N ASN A 29 -3.67 1.66 -25.01
CA ASN A 29 -4.11 0.32 -25.39
C ASN A 29 -2.96 -0.70 -25.49
N VAL A 30 -1.84 -0.43 -24.83
CA VAL A 30 -0.63 -1.23 -24.92
C VAL A 30 -0.54 -2.12 -23.69
N ILE A 31 -0.52 -3.42 -23.91
CA ILE A 31 -0.32 -4.43 -22.88
C ILE A 31 0.85 -5.32 -23.34
N PRO A 32 1.81 -5.73 -22.45
CA PRO A 32 1.78 -5.67 -20.98
C PRO A 32 1.91 -4.26 -20.38
N MET A 33 1.24 -4.05 -19.23
CA MET A 33 1.32 -2.82 -18.44
C MET A 33 1.19 -3.11 -16.94
N VAL A 34 1.71 -2.21 -16.12
CA VAL A 34 1.58 -2.23 -14.67
C VAL A 34 0.50 -1.23 -14.26
N LEU A 35 -0.52 -1.70 -13.54
CA LEU A 35 -1.62 -0.88 -13.05
C LEU A 35 -1.48 -0.73 -11.55
N VAL A 36 -1.57 0.50 -11.06
CA VAL A 36 -1.42 0.84 -9.65
C VAL A 36 -2.77 1.31 -9.15
N THR A 37 -3.25 0.68 -8.09
CA THR A 37 -4.57 0.96 -7.50
C THR A 37 -4.48 1.15 -6.00
N THR A 38 -5.57 1.64 -5.42
CA THR A 38 -5.79 1.57 -3.97
C THR A 38 -5.78 0.12 -3.48
N ALA A 39 -5.57 -0.07 -2.17
CA ALA A 39 -5.50 -1.38 -1.53
C ALA A 39 -6.77 -2.22 -1.75
N ASP A 40 -7.93 -1.56 -1.68
CA ASP A 40 -9.24 -2.16 -1.94
C ASP A 40 -9.51 -2.49 -3.42
N GLY A 41 -8.58 -2.12 -4.31
CA GLY A 41 -8.67 -2.30 -5.76
C GLY A 41 -9.79 -1.48 -6.43
N GLN A 42 -10.46 -0.58 -5.71
CA GLN A 42 -11.63 0.16 -6.21
C GLN A 42 -11.23 1.37 -7.04
N LYS A 43 -10.14 2.04 -6.69
CA LYS A 43 -9.69 3.26 -7.35
C LYS A 43 -8.34 3.09 -8.00
N GLY A 44 -8.23 3.55 -9.23
CA GLY A 44 -6.97 3.57 -9.95
C GLY A 44 -6.13 4.80 -9.59
N ILE A 45 -4.84 4.58 -9.40
CA ILE A 45 -3.85 5.60 -9.08
C ILE A 45 -3.05 5.94 -10.33
N ASP A 46 -2.41 4.95 -10.95
CA ASP A 46 -1.51 5.15 -12.08
C ASP A 46 -1.44 3.93 -13.02
N ALA A 47 -0.97 4.11 -14.25
CA ALA A 47 -0.74 3.05 -15.21
C ALA A 47 0.56 3.27 -15.98
N ILE A 48 1.42 2.26 -16.01
CA ILE A 48 2.75 2.34 -16.63
C ILE A 48 2.88 1.25 -17.71
N PRO A 49 3.01 1.63 -18.99
CA PRO A 49 3.26 0.66 -20.06
C PRO A 49 4.59 -0.06 -19.87
N TYR A 50 4.64 -1.36 -20.20
CA TYR A 50 5.88 -2.12 -20.09
C TYR A 50 6.99 -1.58 -21.00
N ALA A 51 6.64 -1.05 -22.17
CA ALA A 51 7.60 -0.40 -23.06
C ALA A 51 8.31 0.78 -22.37
N THR A 52 7.57 1.59 -21.62
CA THR A 52 8.11 2.71 -20.83
C THR A 52 8.96 2.23 -19.67
N LEU A 53 8.54 1.17 -18.97
CA LEU A 53 9.37 0.56 -17.92
C LEU A 53 10.69 0.03 -18.49
N LYS A 54 10.67 -0.57 -19.68
CA LYS A 54 11.87 -1.11 -20.34
C LYS A 54 12.85 -0.02 -20.77
N SER A 55 12.36 1.10 -21.31
CA SER A 55 13.23 2.18 -21.79
C SER A 55 13.67 3.14 -20.68
N GLU A 56 12.82 3.38 -19.68
CA GLU A 56 12.94 4.52 -18.75
C GLU A 56 12.66 4.11 -17.28
N MET A 57 13.08 2.91 -16.86
CA MET A 57 12.72 2.32 -15.57
C MET A 57 12.91 3.27 -14.37
N SER A 58 14.10 3.87 -14.23
CA SER A 58 14.43 4.75 -13.11
C SER A 58 13.54 6.00 -13.05
N LYS A 59 13.18 6.53 -14.23
CA LYS A 59 12.29 7.70 -14.35
C LYS A 59 10.86 7.33 -14.00
N SER A 60 10.37 6.19 -14.50
CA SER A 60 9.04 5.65 -14.16
C SER A 60 8.89 5.39 -12.66
N VAL A 61 9.91 4.81 -12.01
CA VAL A 61 9.90 4.57 -10.56
C VAL A 61 9.90 5.89 -9.78
N ARG A 62 10.70 6.88 -10.20
CA ARG A 62 10.71 8.20 -9.55
C ARG A 62 9.35 8.91 -9.69
N ALA A 63 8.77 8.89 -10.88
CA ALA A 63 7.45 9.46 -11.13
C ALA A 63 6.39 8.77 -10.27
N LEU A 64 6.36 7.43 -10.24
CA LEU A 64 5.44 6.67 -9.42
C LEU A 64 5.58 6.99 -7.92
N ARG A 65 6.81 7.11 -7.41
CA ARG A 65 7.04 7.52 -6.02
C ARG A 65 6.48 8.92 -5.73
N SER A 66 6.62 9.85 -6.66
CA SER A 66 6.05 11.19 -6.53
C SER A 66 4.52 11.16 -6.54
N THR A 67 3.92 10.36 -7.42
CA THR A 67 2.46 10.17 -7.48
C THR A 67 1.93 9.58 -6.18
N LEU A 68 2.60 8.57 -5.62
CA LEU A 68 2.18 7.88 -4.40
C LEU A 68 2.38 8.69 -3.12
N ALA A 69 3.32 9.64 -3.09
CA ALA A 69 3.62 10.44 -1.90
C ALA A 69 2.41 11.24 -1.38
N ASN A 70 1.48 11.61 -2.26
CA ASN A 70 0.28 12.39 -1.91
C ASN A 70 -1.03 11.65 -2.25
N ALA A 71 -0.96 10.39 -2.67
CA ALA A 71 -2.14 9.62 -3.02
C ALA A 71 -2.71 8.93 -1.78
N ASP A 72 -4.03 8.96 -1.63
CA ASP A 72 -4.72 7.98 -0.78
C ASP A 72 -4.58 6.61 -1.43
N VAL A 73 -3.69 5.79 -0.87
CA VAL A 73 -3.37 4.44 -1.36
C VAL A 73 -4.22 3.35 -0.72
N VAL A 74 -4.97 3.65 0.33
CA VAL A 74 -5.78 2.65 1.05
C VAL A 74 -7.12 2.48 0.34
N GLY A 75 -7.74 3.59 -0.08
CA GLY A 75 -9.11 3.59 -0.59
C GLY A 75 -10.12 3.57 0.55
N GLY A 76 -11.26 4.25 0.37
CA GLY A 76 -12.37 4.28 1.32
C GLY A 76 -12.41 5.50 2.25
N SER A 77 -12.74 6.67 1.70
CA SER A 77 -13.39 7.74 2.49
C SER A 77 -14.83 7.35 2.79
N SER A 78 -15.02 6.40 3.70
CA SER A 78 -16.13 6.28 4.66
C SER A 78 -16.13 4.87 5.22
N VAL A 79 -16.10 4.80 6.55
CA VAL A 79 -16.52 3.63 7.32
C VAL A 79 -17.97 3.33 6.91
N ALA A 80 -18.19 2.37 6.03
CA ALA A 80 -19.53 1.90 5.67
C ALA A 80 -19.49 0.41 5.37
N LYS A 81 -19.82 -0.36 6.41
CA LYS A 81 -20.51 -1.66 6.47
C LYS A 81 -20.49 -2.53 5.20
N ASP A 82 -19.96 -3.74 5.38
CA ASP A 82 -20.18 -4.93 4.56
C ASP A 82 -21.58 -4.99 3.92
N PRO A 83 -21.63 -5.49 2.69
CA PRO A 83 -22.39 -6.71 2.47
C PRO A 83 -21.47 -7.81 1.94
N ALA A 84 -21.48 -8.93 2.67
CA ALA A 84 -20.84 -10.18 2.30
C ALA A 84 -21.20 -10.56 0.85
N THR A 85 -20.18 -10.79 0.00
CA THR A 85 -20.36 -11.56 -1.23
C THR A 85 -19.12 -12.36 -1.57
N ASN A 86 -19.28 -13.67 -1.38
CA ASN A 86 -18.61 -14.83 -1.94
C ASN A 86 -17.65 -14.56 -3.11
N GLY A 87 -16.38 -14.87 -2.87
CA GLY A 87 -15.35 -15.01 -3.91
C GLY A 87 -14.07 -15.48 -3.26
N SER A 88 -13.84 -16.79 -3.32
CA SER A 88 -12.63 -17.47 -2.84
C SER A 88 -11.42 -17.08 -3.71
N GLY A 89 -10.91 -15.88 -3.49
CA GLY A 89 -9.54 -15.49 -3.71
C GLY A 89 -9.14 -14.72 -2.46
N ASP A 90 -7.95 -14.94 -1.94
CA ASP A 90 -7.41 -14.26 -0.75
C ASP A 90 -7.40 -12.74 -1.01
N LYS A 91 -8.54 -12.09 -0.81
CA LYS A 91 -8.66 -10.64 -0.79
C LYS A 91 -7.97 -10.22 0.50
N PRO A 92 -7.02 -9.27 0.46
CA PRO A 92 -6.45 -8.70 1.66
C PRO A 92 -7.62 -8.26 2.55
N ARG A 93 -7.75 -8.86 3.73
CA ARG A 93 -8.82 -8.48 4.64
C ARG A 93 -8.48 -7.07 5.09
N LEU A 94 -9.49 -6.24 5.34
CA LEU A 94 -9.25 -4.88 5.86
C LEU A 94 -8.45 -4.91 7.19
N SER A 95 -8.53 -6.03 7.93
CA SER A 95 -7.72 -6.34 9.11
C SER A 95 -6.22 -6.49 8.84
N ASP A 96 -5.81 -6.71 7.58
CA ASP A 96 -4.42 -6.90 7.16
C ASP A 96 -3.76 -5.58 6.73
N ILE A 97 -4.53 -4.48 6.70
CA ILE A 97 -4.01 -3.15 6.41
C ILE A 97 -3.35 -2.60 7.68
N PRO A 98 -2.03 -2.34 7.68
CA PRO A 98 -1.33 -1.88 8.87
C PRO A 98 -1.84 -0.50 9.29
N GLU A 99 -2.25 -0.37 10.56
CA GLU A 99 -2.71 0.90 11.12
C GLU A 99 -1.52 1.83 11.40
N PHE A 100 -1.43 2.95 10.67
CA PHE A 100 -0.37 3.94 10.87
C PHE A 100 -0.69 4.83 12.08
N LYS A 101 0.27 4.91 13.01
CA LYS A 101 0.18 5.72 14.23
C LYS A 101 1.39 6.63 14.36
N HIS A 102 1.24 7.68 15.15
CA HIS A 102 2.33 8.55 15.55
C HIS A 102 3.07 7.96 16.75
N TRP A 103 4.37 7.73 16.58
CA TRP A 103 5.29 7.22 17.59
C TRP A 103 6.18 8.35 18.07
N THR A 104 6.54 8.32 19.35
CA THR A 104 7.45 9.27 19.97
C THR A 104 8.53 8.50 20.71
N THR A 105 9.79 8.81 20.43
CA THR A 105 10.94 8.22 21.13
C THR A 105 11.16 8.87 22.50
N THR A 106 11.96 8.23 23.35
CA THR A 106 12.41 8.81 24.63
C THR A 106 13.25 10.08 24.42
N SER A 107 13.89 10.23 23.26
CA SER A 107 14.62 11.44 22.86
C SER A 107 13.71 12.56 22.31
N GLY A 108 12.38 12.37 22.32
CA GLY A 108 11.41 13.35 21.82
C GLY A 108 11.23 13.41 20.30
N ARG A 109 11.86 12.51 19.54
CA ARG A 109 11.66 12.44 18.08
C ARG A 109 10.33 11.76 17.77
N THR A 110 9.58 12.32 16.84
CA THR A 110 8.31 11.75 16.38
C THR A 110 8.44 11.20 14.97
N PHE A 111 7.69 10.13 14.69
CA PHE A 111 7.58 9.54 13.36
C PHE A 111 6.27 8.80 13.20
N GLU A 112 5.80 8.68 11.96
CA GLU A 112 4.61 7.92 11.63
C GLU A 112 5.00 6.54 11.09
N ALA A 113 4.38 5.50 11.61
CA ALA A 113 4.60 4.13 11.18
C ALA A 113 3.45 3.21 11.61
N ALA A 114 3.32 2.05 10.98
CA ALA A 114 2.53 0.94 11.50
C ALA A 114 3.43 -0.06 12.22
N ALA A 115 3.03 -0.47 13.43
CA ALA A 115 3.70 -1.56 14.15
C ALA A 115 3.18 -2.89 13.62
N THR A 116 4.09 -3.75 13.13
CA THR A 116 3.73 -4.97 12.39
C THR A 116 4.10 -6.25 13.12
N GLU A 117 5.19 -6.24 13.87
CA GLU A 117 5.71 -7.42 14.57
C GLU A 117 6.44 -6.99 15.84
N ILE A 118 6.37 -7.79 16.89
CA ILE A 118 7.15 -7.60 18.13
C ILE A 118 7.99 -8.85 18.34
N ASP A 119 9.31 -8.67 18.41
CA ASP A 119 10.24 -9.75 18.72
C ASP A 119 11.36 -9.24 19.65
N ASN A 120 11.70 -10.02 20.67
CA ASN A 120 12.84 -9.79 21.55
C ASN A 120 12.98 -8.34 22.08
N GLY A 121 11.87 -7.71 22.48
CA GLY A 121 11.85 -6.33 22.99
C GLY A 121 12.04 -5.24 21.91
N ARG A 122 11.92 -5.63 20.64
CA ARG A 122 11.94 -4.75 19.48
C ARG A 122 10.61 -4.85 18.74
N VAL A 123 10.30 -3.81 17.98
CA VAL A 123 9.11 -3.72 17.15
C VAL A 123 9.52 -3.41 15.72
N LEU A 124 8.94 -4.13 14.76
CA LEU A 124 9.09 -3.86 13.34
C LEU A 124 8.08 -2.79 12.93
N PHE A 125 8.60 -1.64 12.52
CA PHE A 125 7.82 -0.53 12.01
C PHE A 125 7.83 -0.50 10.49
N LEU A 126 6.65 -0.42 9.89
CA LEU A 126 6.46 -0.08 8.48
C LEU A 126 6.25 1.43 8.35
N LEU A 127 7.13 2.10 7.63
CA LEU A 127 7.02 3.53 7.32
C LEU A 127 6.05 3.79 6.15
N PRO A 128 5.47 5.00 6.03
CA PRO A 128 4.60 5.37 4.91
C PRO A 128 5.25 5.21 3.53
N ASN A 129 6.59 5.31 3.47
CA ASN A 129 7.36 5.10 2.25
C ASN A 129 7.59 3.62 1.89
N GLY A 130 7.00 2.68 2.63
CA GLY A 130 7.10 1.24 2.42
C GLY A 130 8.38 0.59 2.95
N LYS A 131 9.30 1.35 3.56
CA LYS A 131 10.47 0.78 4.22
C LYS A 131 10.10 0.24 5.59
N THR A 132 10.79 -0.81 6.01
CA THR A 132 10.69 -1.33 7.38
C THR A 132 11.92 -0.94 8.20
N LEU A 133 11.73 -0.78 9.51
CA LEU A 133 12.81 -0.57 10.48
C LEU A 133 12.51 -1.26 11.80
N TRP A 134 13.53 -1.85 12.42
CA TRP A 134 13.43 -2.36 13.77
C TRP A 134 13.73 -1.25 14.77
N GLY A 135 12.82 -1.03 15.72
CA GLY A 135 12.98 -0.10 16.83
C GLY A 135 12.97 -0.82 18.17
N GLU A 136 13.81 -0.40 19.11
CA GLU A 136 13.74 -0.90 20.50
C GLU A 136 12.54 -0.31 21.22
N ILE A 137 11.75 -1.15 21.88
CA ILE A 137 10.56 -0.72 22.64
C ILE A 137 10.97 0.20 23.79
N SER A 138 12.13 -0.05 24.42
CA SER A 138 12.70 0.78 25.50
C SER A 138 13.01 2.22 25.07
N LYS A 139 13.22 2.45 23.76
CA LYS A 139 13.47 3.78 23.19
C LYS A 139 12.18 4.50 22.78
N LEU A 140 11.02 3.88 22.94
CA LEU A 140 9.72 4.52 22.75
C LEU A 140 9.24 5.17 24.05
N SER A 141 8.50 6.27 23.93
CA SER A 141 7.83 6.90 25.07
C SER A 141 6.82 5.95 25.70
N LYS A 142 6.56 6.10 27.01
CA LYS A 142 5.53 5.30 27.71
C LYS A 142 4.15 5.38 27.04
N LYS A 143 3.82 6.51 26.41
CA LYS A 143 2.57 6.68 25.66
C LYS A 143 2.58 5.82 24.39
N SER A 144 3.67 5.85 23.63
CA SER A 144 3.81 5.05 22.41
C SER A 144 3.89 3.55 22.69
N GLN A 145 4.52 3.14 23.80
CA GLN A 145 4.55 1.73 24.21
C GLN A 145 3.15 1.16 24.45
N LYS A 146 2.20 1.95 24.97
CA LYS A 146 0.79 1.54 25.14
C LYS A 146 0.03 1.31 23.84
N ASN A 147 0.54 1.84 22.73
CA ASN A 147 -0.08 1.71 21.40
C ASN A 147 0.47 0.51 20.61
N LEU A 148 1.42 -0.24 21.18
CA LEU A 148 1.94 -1.46 20.56
C LEU A 148 0.83 -2.51 20.47
N PRO A 149 0.78 -3.30 19.38
CA PRO A 149 -0.12 -4.43 19.30
C PRO A 149 0.16 -5.40 20.45
N SER A 150 -0.90 -5.92 21.07
CA SER A 150 -0.80 -6.99 22.05
C SER A 150 -0.21 -8.24 21.37
N ASN A 151 0.75 -8.90 22.03
CA ASN A 151 1.15 -10.26 21.66
C ASN A 151 -0.01 -11.25 21.90
#